data_AF-A0A402CNP3-F1
#
_entry.id   AF-A0A402CNP3-F1
#
_cell.length_a   1.000
_cell.length_b   1.000
_cell.length_c   1.000
_cell.angle_alpha   90.00
_cell.angle_beta   90.00
_cell.angle_gamma   90.00
#
_symmetry.space_group_name_H-M   'P 1'
#
loop_
_entity.id
_entity.type
_entity.pdbx_description
1 polymer ?
#
loop_
_entity_poly.entity_id
_entity_poly.type
_entity_poly.pdbx_seq_one_letter_code
_entity_poly.pdbx_strand_id
1 'polypeptide(L)'
;MPALGAQAFINTGVFLGLTFAARVWSKWRVDRRKQAALRTPLVDGAVLEAALTPRPADGDDADLLAELRETFALLNRQAYAEEFWGLHQQLETLDATLGAPQRATLRRALLRLLASSDRWLQLVSAKACADLQVAEAAAPIQLLLGAEGEPSKSDGVGDRYRTVLEEALVKLGSDPLSLEK
;
A
#
# COMPACT_ATOMS: atom_id res chain seq x y z
N MET A 1 10.90 24.52 -24.75
CA MET A 1 10.29 23.79 -23.61
C MET A 1 8.77 23.88 -23.75
N PRO A 2 7.94 22.92 -23.32
CA PRO A 2 8.21 21.58 -22.76
C PRO A 2 7.39 20.45 -23.44
N ALA A 3 7.87 19.20 -23.44
CA ALA A 3 7.04 18.00 -23.66
C ALA A 3 7.76 16.73 -23.13
N LEU A 4 8.11 16.72 -21.84
CA LEU A 4 8.83 15.58 -21.22
C LEU A 4 8.04 14.90 -20.09
N GLY A 5 6.78 15.30 -19.84
CA GLY A 5 5.98 14.77 -18.73
C GLY A 5 5.18 13.50 -19.01
N ALA A 6 4.66 13.33 -20.23
CA ALA A 6 3.72 12.23 -20.52
C ALA A 6 4.39 10.90 -20.90
N GLN A 7 5.59 10.94 -21.49
CA GLN A 7 6.28 9.74 -21.98
C GLN A 7 6.86 8.87 -20.85
N ALA A 8 7.22 9.49 -19.71
CA ALA A 8 7.80 8.79 -18.57
C ALA A 8 6.77 7.91 -17.84
N PHE A 9 5.52 8.37 -17.74
CA PHE A 9 4.42 7.62 -17.11
C PHE A 9 4.05 6.34 -17.88
N ILE A 10 3.98 6.44 -19.22
CA ILE A 10 3.67 5.29 -20.08
C ILE A 10 4.76 4.21 -19.96
N ASN A 11 6.02 4.60 -19.81
CA ASN A 11 7.13 3.64 -19.68
C ASN A 11 7.15 2.93 -18.31
N THR A 12 6.78 3.60 -17.21
CA THR A 12 6.74 2.97 -15.89
C THR A 12 5.56 1.98 -15.77
N GLY A 13 4.37 2.34 -16.27
CA GLY A 13 3.22 1.43 -16.32
C GLY A 13 3.47 0.19 -17.18
N VAL A 14 4.14 0.35 -18.33
CA VAL A 14 4.52 -0.77 -19.22
C VAL A 14 5.59 -1.66 -18.58
N PHE A 15 6.56 -1.11 -17.84
CA PHE A 15 7.60 -1.89 -17.18
C PHE A 15 7.07 -2.71 -15.99
N LEU A 16 6.16 -2.13 -15.20
CA LEU A 16 5.44 -2.81 -14.13
C LEU A 16 4.53 -3.92 -14.69
N GLY A 17 3.83 -3.66 -15.79
CA GLY A 17 2.96 -4.64 -16.44
C GLY A 17 3.72 -5.82 -17.09
N LEU A 18 4.88 -5.57 -17.72
CA LEU A 18 5.65 -6.60 -18.41
C LEU A 18 6.36 -7.58 -17.46
N THR A 19 6.96 -7.08 -16.38
CA THR A 19 7.60 -7.93 -15.37
C THR A 19 6.59 -8.79 -14.63
N PHE A 20 5.38 -8.24 -14.40
CA PHE A 20 4.25 -8.95 -13.83
C PHE A 20 3.73 -10.06 -14.75
N ALA A 21 3.48 -9.75 -16.03
CA ALA A 21 2.95 -10.72 -17.01
C ALA A 21 3.88 -11.94 -17.19
N ALA A 22 5.20 -11.74 -17.20
CA ALA A 22 6.18 -12.82 -17.31
C ALA A 22 6.14 -13.80 -16.10
N ARG A 23 5.87 -13.28 -14.90
CA ARG A 23 5.80 -14.08 -13.66
C ARG A 23 4.49 -14.85 -13.56
N VAL A 24 3.38 -14.25 -14.03
CA VAL A 24 2.04 -14.86 -14.07
C VAL A 24 2.00 -16.07 -15.01
N TRP A 25 2.64 -15.99 -16.18
CA TRP A 25 2.66 -17.09 -17.14
C TRP A 25 3.37 -18.34 -16.60
N SER A 26 4.39 -18.16 -15.75
CA SER A 26 5.10 -19.25 -15.07
C SER A 26 4.26 -19.97 -14.00
N LYS A 27 3.41 -19.23 -13.26
CA LYS A 27 2.57 -19.78 -12.18
C LYS A 27 1.26 -20.44 -12.65
N TRP A 28 0.80 -20.19 -13.89
CA TRP A 28 -0.53 -20.61 -14.39
C TRP A 28 -0.73 -22.12 -14.59
N ARG A 29 0.34 -22.92 -14.54
CA ARG A 29 0.32 -24.35 -14.91
C ARG A 29 0.02 -25.33 -13.75
N VAL A 30 -0.83 -24.98 -12.77
CA VAL A 30 -1.06 -25.83 -11.57
C VAL A 30 -2.51 -25.89 -11.04
N ASP A 31 -2.89 -27.07 -10.51
CA ASP A 31 -4.11 -27.59 -9.85
C ASP A 31 -5.26 -26.66 -9.40
N ARG A 32 -6.50 -27.17 -9.47
CA ARG A 32 -7.77 -26.48 -9.11
C ARG A 32 -7.78 -25.84 -7.70
N ARG A 33 -7.12 -26.43 -6.70
CA ARG A 33 -6.99 -25.82 -5.36
C ARG A 33 -6.11 -24.58 -5.36
N LYS A 34 -5.03 -24.60 -6.16
CA LYS A 34 -4.22 -23.41 -6.40
C LYS A 34 -5.01 -22.39 -7.21
N GLN A 35 -5.85 -22.80 -8.15
CA GLN A 35 -6.74 -21.89 -8.89
C GLN A 35 -7.79 -21.20 -8.00
N ALA A 36 -8.26 -21.84 -6.93
CA ALA A 36 -9.13 -21.18 -5.94
C ALA A 36 -8.35 -20.13 -5.13
N ALA A 37 -7.15 -20.46 -4.66
CA ALA A 37 -6.25 -19.49 -4.01
C ALA A 37 -5.79 -18.36 -4.96
N LEU A 38 -5.74 -18.60 -6.28
CA LEU A 38 -5.51 -17.55 -7.27
C LEU A 38 -6.64 -16.50 -7.31
N ARG A 39 -7.84 -16.80 -6.78
CA ARG A 39 -9.02 -15.93 -6.84
C ARG A 39 -9.47 -15.37 -5.50
N THR A 40 -9.01 -15.94 -4.39
CA THR A 40 -9.33 -15.43 -3.05
C THR A 40 -8.71 -14.04 -2.87
N PRO A 41 -9.49 -13.00 -2.55
CA PRO A 41 -8.95 -11.68 -2.30
C PRO A 41 -8.14 -11.65 -1.00
N LEU A 42 -7.13 -10.77 -0.95
CA LEU A 42 -6.35 -10.50 0.27
C LEU A 42 -7.08 -9.54 1.20
N VAL A 43 -7.79 -8.59 0.59
CA VAL A 43 -8.44 -7.43 1.21
C VAL A 43 -9.84 -7.31 0.63
N ASP A 44 -10.79 -6.80 1.40
CA ASP A 44 -12.10 -6.45 0.84
C ASP A 44 -11.97 -5.35 -0.23
N GLY A 45 -12.44 -5.65 -1.45
CA GLY A 45 -12.43 -4.70 -2.55
C GLY A 45 -13.19 -3.42 -2.24
N ALA A 46 -14.27 -3.49 -1.45
CA ALA A 46 -15.04 -2.30 -1.06
C ALA A 46 -14.22 -1.32 -0.20
N VAL A 47 -13.36 -1.84 0.66
CA VAL A 47 -12.45 -1.03 1.50
C VAL A 47 -11.41 -0.33 0.62
N LEU A 48 -10.88 -1.06 -0.36
CA LEU A 48 -9.91 -0.53 -1.33
C LEU A 48 -10.51 0.59 -2.20
N GLU A 49 -11.71 0.36 -2.73
CA GLU A 49 -12.48 1.35 -3.49
C GLU A 49 -12.77 2.61 -2.67
N ALA A 50 -13.24 2.44 -1.42
CA ALA A 50 -13.56 3.56 -0.55
C ALA A 50 -12.34 4.42 -0.21
N ALA A 51 -11.17 3.80 0.00
CA ALA A 51 -9.94 4.52 0.30
C ALA A 51 -9.39 5.31 -0.91
N LEU A 52 -9.57 4.76 -2.12
CA LEU A 52 -9.06 5.31 -3.38
C LEU A 52 -10.11 6.08 -4.19
N THR A 53 -11.26 6.40 -3.59
CA THR A 53 -12.26 7.26 -4.23
C THR A 53 -11.79 8.73 -4.18
N PRO A 54 -11.77 9.45 -5.33
CA PRO A 54 -11.35 10.85 -5.37
C PRO A 54 -12.24 11.75 -4.50
N ARG A 55 -11.61 12.65 -3.73
CA ARG A 55 -12.33 13.62 -2.91
C ARG A 55 -12.16 15.02 -3.51
N PRO A 56 -13.25 15.67 -3.96
CA PRO A 56 -13.17 17.01 -4.58
C PRO A 56 -12.55 18.07 -3.67
N ALA A 57 -12.77 17.97 -2.36
CA ALA A 57 -12.25 18.91 -1.37
C ALA A 57 -10.72 18.84 -1.21
N ASP A 58 -10.11 17.69 -1.53
CA ASP A 58 -8.68 17.43 -1.29
C ASP A 58 -7.82 17.78 -2.52
N GLY A 59 -8.44 18.14 -3.65
CA GLY A 59 -7.74 18.38 -4.91
C GLY A 59 -7.03 17.12 -5.42
N ASP A 60 -7.70 15.97 -5.30
CA ASP A 60 -7.14 14.69 -5.72
C ASP A 60 -7.06 14.56 -7.25
N ASP A 61 -5.95 14.00 -7.73
CA ASP A 61 -5.81 13.53 -9.10
C ASP A 61 -6.63 12.23 -9.28
N ALA A 62 -7.76 12.33 -9.97
CA ALA A 62 -8.69 11.22 -10.17
C ALA A 62 -8.11 10.09 -11.04
N ASP A 63 -7.25 10.44 -11.99
CA ASP A 63 -6.63 9.48 -12.91
C ASP A 63 -5.59 8.65 -12.15
N LEU A 64 -4.75 9.31 -11.34
CA LEU A 64 -3.80 8.62 -10.46
C LEU A 64 -4.51 7.67 -9.49
N LEU A 65 -5.60 8.10 -8.87
CA LEU A 65 -6.37 7.26 -7.95
C LEU A 65 -7.03 6.06 -8.65
N ALA A 66 -7.46 6.23 -9.90
CA ALA A 66 -7.96 5.13 -10.72
C ALA A 66 -6.85 4.12 -11.04
N GLU A 67 -5.67 4.57 -11.45
CA GLU A 67 -4.51 3.69 -11.71
C GLU A 67 -4.07 2.92 -10.46
N LEU A 68 -4.03 3.58 -9.30
CA LEU A 68 -3.73 2.93 -8.03
C LEU A 68 -4.79 1.87 -7.74
N ARG A 69 -6.07 2.21 -7.83
CA ARG A 69 -7.16 1.27 -7.58
C ARG A 69 -7.09 0.04 -8.48
N GLU A 70 -6.83 0.22 -9.76
CA GLU A 70 -6.65 -0.89 -10.70
C GLU A 70 -5.45 -1.77 -10.33
N THR A 71 -4.32 -1.15 -9.95
CA THR A 71 -3.11 -1.87 -9.53
C THR A 71 -3.36 -2.69 -8.26
N PHE A 72 -3.97 -2.08 -7.24
CA PHE A 72 -4.32 -2.76 -6.02
C PHE A 72 -5.35 -3.87 -6.27
N ALA A 73 -6.39 -3.63 -7.06
CA ALA A 73 -7.40 -4.64 -7.41
C ALA A 73 -6.80 -5.82 -8.20
N LEU A 74 -5.82 -5.58 -9.06
CA LEU A 74 -5.10 -6.61 -9.80
C LEU A 74 -4.31 -7.53 -8.87
N LEU A 75 -3.65 -6.95 -7.86
CA LEU A 75 -2.82 -7.63 -6.88
C LEU A 75 -3.59 -8.17 -5.68
N ASN A 76 -4.86 -7.78 -5.50
CA ASN A 76 -5.73 -8.20 -4.41
C ASN A 76 -6.19 -9.66 -4.58
N ARG A 77 -5.24 -10.60 -4.56
CA ARG A 77 -5.45 -12.05 -4.66
C ARG A 77 -4.37 -12.77 -3.86
N GLN A 78 -4.69 -13.83 -3.14
CA GLN A 78 -3.73 -14.56 -2.29
C GLN A 78 -2.49 -15.04 -3.04
N ALA A 79 -2.64 -15.40 -4.32
CA ALA A 79 -1.50 -15.78 -5.16
C ALA A 79 -0.47 -14.67 -5.43
N TYR A 80 -0.85 -13.43 -5.14
CA TYR A 80 -0.04 -12.22 -5.26
C TYR A 80 0.28 -11.60 -3.90
N ALA A 81 0.18 -12.34 -2.79
CA ALA A 81 0.44 -11.81 -1.45
C ALA A 81 1.84 -11.19 -1.29
N GLU A 82 2.87 -11.82 -1.87
CA GLU A 82 4.24 -11.29 -1.84
C GLU A 82 4.39 -10.04 -2.70
N GLU A 83 3.78 -10.05 -3.88
CA GLU A 83 3.76 -8.90 -4.79
C GLU A 83 2.98 -7.71 -4.17
N PHE A 84 1.86 -8.00 -3.49
CA PHE A 84 1.08 -7.03 -2.71
C PHE A 84 1.89 -6.49 -1.53
N TRP A 85 2.62 -7.35 -0.83
CA TRP A 85 3.53 -6.94 0.24
C TRP A 85 4.63 -6.01 -0.26
N GLY A 86 5.15 -6.26 -1.46
CA GLY A 86 6.19 -5.45 -2.12
C GLY A 86 5.71 -4.13 -2.72
N LEU A 87 4.41 -3.82 -2.68
CA LEU A 87 3.85 -2.60 -3.27
C LEU A 87 4.53 -1.31 -2.79
N HIS A 88 4.98 -1.27 -1.53
CA HIS A 88 5.64 -0.10 -0.97
C HIS A 88 6.86 0.37 -1.82
N GLN A 89 7.63 -0.55 -2.41
CA GLN A 89 8.78 -0.23 -3.27
C GLN A 89 8.34 0.35 -4.62
N GLN A 90 7.21 -0.13 -5.14
CA GLN A 90 6.63 0.39 -6.38
C GLN A 90 6.09 1.80 -6.16
N LEU A 91 5.48 2.05 -5.00
CA LEU A 91 5.00 3.37 -4.61
C LEU A 91 6.14 4.37 -4.38
N GLU A 92 7.28 3.92 -3.82
CA GLU A 92 8.51 4.73 -3.72
C GLU A 92 9.01 5.15 -5.11
N THR A 93 9.08 4.19 -6.04
CA THR A 93 9.48 4.45 -7.42
C THR A 93 8.50 5.40 -8.12
N LEU A 94 7.20 5.25 -7.87
CA LEU A 94 6.15 6.11 -8.42
C LEU A 94 6.24 7.54 -7.86
N ASP A 95 6.40 7.72 -6.55
CA ASP A 95 6.53 9.06 -5.94
C ASP A 95 7.69 9.85 -6.58
N ALA A 96 8.82 9.19 -6.84
CA ALA A 96 9.97 9.80 -7.50
C ALA A 96 9.65 10.39 -8.88
N THR A 97 8.71 9.80 -9.63
CA THR A 97 8.31 10.26 -10.98
C THR A 97 7.11 11.21 -11.00
N LEU A 98 6.29 11.22 -9.94
CA LEU A 98 5.11 12.09 -9.82
C LEU A 98 5.48 13.57 -9.65
N GLY A 99 4.62 14.45 -10.18
CA GLY A 99 4.65 15.88 -9.87
C GLY A 99 4.11 16.19 -8.45
N ALA A 100 4.40 17.37 -7.92
CA ALA A 100 3.95 17.80 -6.59
C ALA A 100 2.45 17.56 -6.27
N PRO A 101 1.46 17.89 -7.15
CA PRO A 101 0.05 17.64 -6.84
C PRO A 101 -0.31 16.15 -6.79
N GLN A 102 0.34 15.35 -7.61
CA GLN A 102 0.16 13.90 -7.67
C GLN A 102 0.79 13.21 -6.46
N ARG A 103 1.98 13.65 -6.02
CA ARG A 103 2.59 13.17 -4.76
C ARG A 103 1.69 13.47 -3.56
N ALA A 104 1.11 14.67 -3.51
CA ALA A 104 0.17 15.01 -2.45
C ALA A 104 -1.07 14.09 -2.46
N THR A 105 -1.60 13.77 -3.65
CA THR A 105 -2.69 12.80 -3.82
C THR A 105 -2.29 11.40 -3.34
N LEU A 106 -1.12 10.91 -3.76
CA LEU A 106 -0.59 9.61 -3.35
C LEU A 106 -0.43 9.52 -1.83
N ARG A 107 0.16 10.53 -1.19
CA ARG A 107 0.36 10.57 0.27
C ARG A 107 -0.97 10.58 1.02
N ARG A 108 -1.97 11.35 0.56
CA ARG A 108 -3.32 11.32 1.13
C ARG A 108 -3.99 9.96 0.96
N ALA A 109 -3.84 9.34 -0.21
CA ALA A 109 -4.36 8.00 -0.48
C ALA A 109 -3.76 6.97 0.48
N LEU A 110 -2.45 7.02 0.71
CA LEU A 110 -1.75 6.16 1.68
C LEU A 110 -2.27 6.36 3.10
N LEU A 111 -2.49 7.61 3.53
CA LEU A 111 -3.08 7.89 4.84
C LEU A 111 -4.52 7.36 4.97
N ARG A 112 -5.32 7.41 3.89
CA ARG A 112 -6.67 6.82 3.88
C ARG A 112 -6.63 5.29 3.96
N LEU A 113 -5.70 4.65 3.24
CA LEU A 113 -5.50 3.20 3.31
C LEU A 113 -5.01 2.77 4.69
N LEU A 114 -4.14 3.56 5.33
CA LEU A 114 -3.68 3.35 6.70
C LEU A 114 -4.81 3.48 7.72
N ALA A 115 -5.78 4.37 7.49
CA ALA A 115 -6.97 4.52 8.31
C ALA A 115 -8.07 3.48 8.03
N SER A 116 -7.84 2.54 7.10
CA SER A 116 -8.79 1.48 6.82
C SER A 116 -8.91 0.49 7.99
N SER A 117 -9.91 -0.39 7.94
CA SER A 117 -10.07 -1.47 8.92
C SER A 117 -9.28 -2.74 8.59
N ASP A 118 -8.54 -2.75 7.48
CA ASP A 118 -7.86 -3.94 6.97
C ASP A 118 -6.37 -3.94 7.34
N ARG A 119 -5.92 -4.99 8.02
CA ARG A 119 -4.53 -5.11 8.50
C ARG A 119 -3.51 -5.18 7.37
N TRP A 120 -3.83 -5.79 6.23
CA TRP A 120 -2.91 -5.84 5.09
C TRP A 120 -2.70 -4.46 4.48
N LEU A 121 -3.79 -3.70 4.32
CA LEU A 121 -3.70 -2.31 3.85
C LEU A 121 -2.96 -1.42 4.84
N GLN A 122 -3.24 -1.55 6.14
CA GLN A 122 -2.55 -0.81 7.19
C GLN A 122 -1.04 -1.04 7.13
N LEU A 123 -0.59 -2.30 7.01
CA LEU A 123 0.83 -2.62 6.95
C LEU A 123 1.54 -2.10 5.70
N VAL A 124 0.96 -2.35 4.51
CA VAL A 124 1.56 -1.90 3.25
C VAL A 124 1.63 -0.38 3.21
N SER A 125 0.59 0.30 3.72
CA SER A 125 0.52 1.76 3.76
C SER A 125 1.47 2.35 4.81
N ALA A 126 1.56 1.76 6.01
CA ALA A 126 2.51 2.20 7.03
C ALA A 126 3.95 2.11 6.50
N LYS A 127 4.28 1.01 5.82
CA LYS A 127 5.59 0.81 5.22
C LYS A 127 5.87 1.81 4.10
N ALA A 128 4.91 2.01 3.19
CA ALA A 128 5.03 2.99 2.12
C ALA A 128 5.17 4.42 2.67
N CYS A 129 4.39 4.80 3.68
CA CYS A 129 4.50 6.09 4.36
C CYS A 129 5.87 6.28 5.00
N ALA A 130 6.43 5.26 5.65
CA ALA A 130 7.75 5.32 6.25
C ALA A 130 8.86 5.48 5.21
N ASP A 131 8.80 4.73 4.10
CA ASP A 131 9.78 4.84 3.01
C ASP A 131 9.68 6.21 2.31
N LEU A 132 8.47 6.75 2.17
CA LEU A 132 8.21 8.09 1.59
C LEU A 132 8.36 9.26 2.59
N GLN A 133 8.70 8.97 3.85
CA GLN A 133 8.87 9.96 4.92
C GLN A 133 7.63 10.85 5.12
N VAL A 134 6.44 10.24 5.15
CA VAL A 134 5.15 10.92 5.41
C VAL A 134 4.97 11.07 6.93
N ALA A 135 5.39 12.22 7.47
CA ALA A 135 5.35 12.48 8.91
C ALA A 135 3.94 12.34 9.53
N GLU A 136 2.90 12.69 8.77
CA GLU A 136 1.50 12.62 9.19
C GLU A 136 1.03 11.18 9.46
N ALA A 137 1.75 10.17 8.98
CA ALA A 137 1.43 8.77 9.24
C ALA A 137 1.82 8.31 10.64
N ALA A 138 2.69 9.02 11.35
CA ALA A 138 3.17 8.61 12.67
C ALA A 138 2.04 8.46 13.69
N ALA A 139 1.16 9.47 13.82
CA ALA A 139 0.05 9.42 14.77
C ALA A 139 -0.97 8.30 14.46
N PRO A 140 -1.42 8.09 13.21
CA PRO A 140 -2.23 6.93 12.85
C PRO A 140 -1.56 5.58 13.17
N ILE A 141 -0.26 5.42 12.88
CA ILE A 141 0.47 4.17 13.18
C ILE A 141 0.52 3.94 14.69
N GLN A 142 0.76 5.00 15.48
CA GLN A 142 0.72 4.95 16.93
C GLN A 142 -0.66 4.50 17.45
N LEU A 143 -1.75 5.08 16.93
CA LEU A 143 -3.11 4.68 17.31
C LEU A 143 -3.38 3.19 17.01
N LEU A 144 -2.87 2.67 15.89
CA LEU A 144 -2.98 1.26 15.54
C LEU A 144 -2.21 0.37 16.53
N LEU A 145 -1.00 0.76 16.93
CA LEU A 145 -0.23 0.04 17.95
C LEU A 145 -0.93 0.03 19.32
N GLY A 146 -1.48 1.16 19.74
CA GLY A 146 -2.24 1.26 20.99
C GLY A 146 -3.52 0.41 20.98
N ALA A 147 -4.19 0.28 19.83
CA ALA A 147 -5.39 -0.53 19.68
C ALA A 147 -5.14 -2.04 19.76
N GLU A 148 -3.91 -2.51 19.47
CA GLU A 148 -3.55 -3.94 19.58
C GLU A 148 -3.39 -4.41 21.04
N GLY A 149 -3.39 -3.51 22.03
CA GLY A 149 -3.34 -3.83 23.46
C GLY A 149 -2.01 -4.49 23.91
N GLU A 150 -1.92 -4.86 25.19
CA GLU A 150 -0.78 -5.64 25.70
C GLU A 150 -0.72 -7.04 25.05
N PRO A 151 0.48 -7.59 24.76
CA PRO A 151 0.63 -8.90 24.14
C PRO A 151 0.11 -10.02 25.05
N SER A 152 -1.18 -10.33 24.93
CA SER A 152 -1.81 -11.46 25.62
C SER A 152 -2.00 -12.60 24.63
N LYS A 153 -1.12 -13.61 24.76
CA LYS A 153 -0.91 -14.74 23.83
C LYS A 153 -0.50 -14.28 22.43
N SER A 154 0.82 -14.25 22.20
CA SER A 154 1.45 -14.07 20.90
C SER A 154 0.88 -15.04 19.86
N ASP A 155 -0.06 -14.60 19.03
CA ASP A 155 -0.21 -15.20 17.72
C ASP A 155 0.85 -14.55 16.82
N GLY A 156 1.61 -15.37 16.07
CA GLY A 156 2.73 -14.85 15.27
C GLY A 156 2.31 -13.85 14.18
N VAL A 157 1.00 -13.64 13.99
CA VAL A 157 0.42 -12.64 13.08
C VAL A 157 0.36 -11.27 13.76
N GLY A 158 -0.11 -11.18 15.01
CA GLY A 158 -0.11 -9.95 15.80
C GLY A 158 1.30 -9.40 16.05
N ASP A 159 2.26 -10.30 16.32
CA ASP A 159 3.67 -9.92 16.49
C ASP A 159 4.24 -9.31 15.22
N ARG A 160 4.05 -9.97 14.07
CA ARG A 160 4.52 -9.47 12.77
C ARG A 160 3.87 -8.12 12.41
N TYR A 161 2.58 -7.97 12.73
CA TYR A 161 1.85 -6.73 12.50
C TYR A 161 2.47 -5.59 13.31
N ARG A 162 2.66 -5.81 14.62
CA ARG A 162 3.31 -4.85 15.53
C ARG A 162 4.71 -4.48 15.07
N THR A 163 5.57 -5.45 14.80
CA THR A 163 6.96 -5.21 14.38
C THR A 163 7.04 -4.29 13.17
N VAL A 164 6.19 -4.50 12.16
CA VAL A 164 6.22 -3.67 10.94
C VAL A 164 5.77 -2.24 11.23
N LEU A 165 4.78 -2.05 12.10
CA LEU A 165 4.33 -0.71 12.51
C LEU A 165 5.39 0.01 13.35
N GLU A 166 6.05 -0.69 14.27
CA GLU A 166 7.17 -0.14 15.05
C GLU A 166 8.35 0.24 14.15
N GLU A 167 8.75 -0.61 13.22
CA GLU A 167 9.79 -0.31 12.22
C GLU A 167 9.43 0.91 11.39
N ALA A 168 8.16 1.06 11.00
CA ALA A 168 7.67 2.23 10.28
C ALA A 168 7.79 3.51 11.12
N LEU A 169 7.45 3.48 12.41
CA LEU A 169 7.62 4.64 13.31
C LEU A 169 9.08 5.02 13.52
N VAL A 170 9.95 4.03 13.73
CA VAL A 170 11.39 4.25 13.88
C VAL A 170 11.95 4.93 12.63
N LYS A 171 11.55 4.49 11.44
CA LYS A 171 11.93 5.12 10.17
C LYS A 171 11.40 6.55 10.00
N LEU A 172 10.25 6.86 10.60
CA LEU A 172 9.68 8.21 10.64
C LEU A 172 10.31 9.08 11.77
N GLY A 173 11.28 8.56 12.51
CA GLY A 173 11.92 9.25 13.63
C GLY A 173 10.99 9.45 14.83
N SER A 174 9.90 8.69 14.91
CA SER A 174 8.92 8.75 15.99
C SER A 174 9.14 7.61 16.99
N ASP A 175 9.06 7.92 18.28
CA ASP A 175 9.24 6.92 19.34
C ASP A 175 7.99 6.03 19.42
N PRO A 176 8.09 4.70 19.20
CA PRO A 176 6.96 3.78 19.31
C PRO A 176 6.38 3.68 20.73
N LEU A 177 7.12 4.09 21.76
CA LEU A 177 6.71 4.01 23.18
C LEU A 177 6.03 5.29 23.70
N SER A 178 5.85 6.30 22.86
CA SER A 178 5.34 7.61 23.28
C SER A 178 3.83 7.66 23.63
N LEU A 179 3.10 6.55 23.48
CA LEU A 179 1.66 6.44 23.78
C LEU A 179 1.34 6.10 25.24
N GLU A 180 2.33 5.83 26.09
CA GLU A 180 2.13 5.47 27.51
C GLU A 180 2.02 6.67 28.47
N LYS A 181 1.64 7.86 27.98
CA LYS A 181 1.41 9.06 28.82
C LYS A 181 0.03 9.65 28.60
#